data_AF-A0A7X7ME66-F1
#
_entry.id   AF-A0A7X7ME66-F1
#
_cell.length_a   1.000
_cell.length_b   1.000
_cell.length_c   1.000
_cell.angle_alpha   90.00
_cell.angle_beta   90.00
_cell.angle_gamma   90.00
#
_symmetry.space_group_name_H-M   'P 1'
#
loop_
_entity.id
_entity.type
_entity.pdbx_description
1 polymer ?
#
loop_
_entity_poly.entity_id
_entity_poly.type
_entity_poly.pdbx_seq_one_letter_code
_entity_poly.pdbx_strand_id
1 'polypeptide(L)'
;SGDSGVHLAHIIGFETGLRSDAFSCHFTQVHVWNYDASQGPMPYCFYCNGHCDTYLQCYADSPTRAGFHVLKPSQTFIACRTYYSRWAADNAGAGVLVGPGGGHGTYLGNGYFAHPEHKLAKAFDGNLEGTTILGESYRDNVVMGGRECRIPAGDGAGAQPPLTVSGPGLRLTPRATPPEPADGTLGELAWVDGGAAAGLYIKTSAGWKRARLESY
;
A
#
# COMPACT_ATOMS: atom_id res chain seq x y z
N SER A 1 1.84 25.89 14.37
CA SER A 1 1.25 24.92 15.29
C SER A 1 2.01 23.62 15.11
N GLY A 2 2.41 23.00 16.21
CA GLY A 2 3.46 21.97 16.23
C GLY A 2 2.98 20.55 15.97
N ASP A 3 3.97 19.66 15.86
CA ASP A 3 3.82 18.20 15.76
C ASP A 3 2.87 17.69 16.86
N SER A 4 1.86 16.93 16.46
CA SER A 4 0.87 16.34 17.37
C SER A 4 0.82 14.83 17.17
N GLY A 5 0.75 14.09 18.28
CA GLY A 5 0.79 12.62 18.29
C GLY A 5 -0.46 12.00 18.92
N VAL A 6 -1.01 10.96 18.31
CA VAL A 6 -2.02 10.09 18.93
C VAL A 6 -1.47 8.67 18.95
N HIS A 7 -1.43 8.09 20.14
CA HIS A 7 -0.87 6.75 20.38
C HIS A 7 -1.90 5.88 21.11
N LEU A 8 -2.01 4.61 20.71
CA LEU A 8 -2.81 3.59 21.42
C LEU A 8 -4.28 3.97 21.62
N ALA A 9 -4.89 4.62 20.63
CA ALA A 9 -6.29 5.00 20.69
C ALA A 9 -7.18 3.97 20.00
N HIS A 10 -8.24 3.55 20.69
CA HIS A 10 -9.37 2.84 20.09
C HIS A 10 -10.50 3.86 19.91
N ILE A 11 -10.82 4.16 18.66
CA ILE A 11 -11.88 5.10 18.30
C ILE A 11 -13.05 4.29 17.75
N ILE A 12 -14.19 4.42 18.41
CA ILE A 12 -15.45 3.82 17.98
C ILE A 12 -16.27 4.96 17.37
N GLY A 13 -16.51 4.91 16.06
CA GLY A 13 -16.87 6.09 15.27
C GLY A 13 -18.33 6.17 14.80
N PHE A 14 -18.79 7.41 14.58
CA PHE A 14 -19.96 7.80 13.79
C PHE A 14 -19.47 8.71 12.65
N GLU A 15 -19.88 8.47 11.40
CA GLU A 15 -19.54 9.20 10.16
C GLU A 15 -18.04 9.27 9.75
N THR A 16 -17.10 9.55 10.66
CA THR A 16 -15.64 9.49 10.44
C THR A 16 -14.93 9.22 11.76
N GLY A 17 -14.02 8.24 11.81
CA GLY A 17 -13.32 7.88 13.04
C GLY A 17 -12.24 8.88 13.44
N LEU A 18 -11.26 9.08 12.56
CA LEU A 18 -10.19 10.06 12.77
C LEU A 18 -10.11 11.01 11.59
N ARG A 19 -10.07 12.31 11.88
CA ARG A 19 -9.79 13.35 10.90
C ARG A 19 -8.55 14.14 11.31
N SER A 20 -7.57 14.20 10.41
CA SER A 20 -6.42 15.10 10.53
C SER A 20 -6.62 16.28 9.58
N ASP A 21 -6.47 17.50 10.08
CA ASP A 21 -6.43 18.74 9.28
C ASP A 21 -5.11 19.53 9.51
N ALA A 22 -4.18 18.96 10.27
CA ALA A 22 -2.95 19.61 10.71
C ALA A 22 -1.74 19.27 9.80
N PHE A 23 -0.53 19.66 10.19
CA PHE A 23 0.69 19.38 9.45
C PHE A 23 1.65 18.56 10.31
N SER A 24 2.27 17.52 9.73
CA SER A 24 3.29 16.70 10.39
C SER A 24 2.79 16.01 11.66
N CYS A 25 1.57 15.46 11.62
CA CYS A 25 1.03 14.67 12.73
C CYS A 25 1.51 13.21 12.67
N HIS A 26 1.60 12.58 13.84
CA HIS A 26 1.98 11.19 13.99
C HIS A 26 0.87 10.38 14.65
N PHE A 27 0.29 9.45 13.90
CA PHE A 27 -0.74 8.52 14.38
C PHE A 27 -0.12 7.14 14.49
N THR A 28 -0.01 6.61 15.70
CA THR A 28 0.60 5.30 15.94
C THR A 28 -0.35 4.37 16.65
N GLN A 29 -0.58 3.19 16.07
CA GLN A 29 -1.44 2.14 16.66
C GLN A 29 -2.85 2.64 16.98
N VAL A 30 -3.39 3.54 16.15
CA VAL A 30 -4.78 3.98 16.24
C VAL A 30 -5.66 2.93 15.56
N HIS A 31 -6.63 2.40 16.29
CA HIS A 31 -7.64 1.49 15.76
C HIS A 31 -8.98 2.22 15.69
N VAL A 32 -9.46 2.44 14.47
CA VAL A 32 -10.81 2.95 14.24
C VAL A 32 -11.71 1.75 13.94
N TRP A 33 -12.70 1.52 14.80
CA TRP A 33 -13.56 0.35 14.77
C TRP A 33 -15.02 0.71 14.56
N ASN A 34 -15.61 0.24 13.46
CA ASN A 34 -17.03 0.39 13.16
C ASN A 34 -17.79 -0.94 13.35
N TYR A 35 -18.10 -1.27 14.61
CA TYR A 35 -18.76 -2.53 14.96
C TYR A 35 -20.24 -2.42 15.28
N ASP A 36 -20.66 -1.32 15.91
CA ASP A 36 -21.98 -1.18 16.51
C ASP A 36 -23.02 -0.72 15.47
N ALA A 37 -24.06 -1.52 15.29
CA ALA A 37 -25.14 -1.25 14.35
C ALA A 37 -25.93 0.04 14.63
N SER A 38 -25.95 0.50 15.88
CA SER A 38 -26.61 1.74 16.25
C SER A 38 -25.84 3.00 15.82
N GLN A 39 -24.56 2.86 15.46
CA GLN A 39 -23.69 3.97 15.04
C GLN A 39 -23.77 4.27 13.54
N GLY A 40 -24.47 3.43 12.78
CA GLY A 40 -24.64 3.60 11.35
C GLY A 40 -23.35 3.38 10.54
N PRO A 41 -23.41 3.51 9.20
CA PRO A 41 -22.25 3.27 8.36
C PRO A 41 -21.21 4.38 8.52
N MET A 42 -19.94 4.01 8.60
CA MET A 42 -18.82 4.93 8.56
C MET A 42 -18.16 4.90 7.16
N PRO A 43 -18.31 5.96 6.34
CA PRO A 43 -17.66 6.07 5.04
C PRO A 43 -16.14 5.88 5.09
N TYR A 44 -15.49 6.57 6.02
CA TYR A 44 -14.03 6.63 6.11
C TYR A 44 -13.59 6.39 7.55
N CYS A 45 -12.67 5.45 7.76
CA CYS A 45 -12.07 5.29 9.08
C CYS A 45 -11.12 6.46 9.38
N PHE A 46 -10.22 6.73 8.44
CA PHE A 46 -9.25 7.82 8.52
C PHE A 46 -9.47 8.81 7.38
N TYR A 47 -9.73 10.06 7.75
CA TYR A 47 -9.82 11.21 6.86
C TYR A 47 -8.50 11.99 6.93
N CYS A 48 -7.58 11.67 6.02
CA CYS A 48 -6.22 12.18 5.98
C CYS A 48 -6.19 13.49 5.18
N ASN A 49 -6.62 14.58 5.81
CA ASN A 49 -6.71 15.92 5.23
C ASN A 49 -5.60 16.87 5.76
N GLY A 50 -4.69 16.36 6.58
CA GLY A 50 -3.47 17.05 7.01
C GLY A 50 -2.34 16.86 6.00
N HIS A 51 -1.26 17.64 6.09
CA HIS A 51 -0.09 17.52 5.20
C HIS A 51 1.06 16.81 5.89
N CYS A 52 1.73 15.89 5.20
CA CYS A 52 2.91 15.20 5.71
C CYS A 52 2.66 14.38 6.99
N ASP A 53 1.46 13.82 7.17
CA ASP A 53 1.18 13.00 8.35
C ASP A 53 1.78 11.60 8.19
N THR A 54 2.10 10.99 9.34
CA THR A 54 2.59 9.61 9.43
C THR A 54 1.56 8.75 10.17
N TYR A 55 1.18 7.64 9.55
CA TYR A 55 0.32 6.60 10.09
C TYR A 55 1.14 5.33 10.25
N LEU A 56 1.35 4.88 11.48
CA LEU A 56 2.16 3.73 11.83
C LEU A 56 1.29 2.70 12.55
N GLN A 57 1.15 1.50 11.98
CA GLN A 57 0.36 0.40 12.55
C GLN A 57 -1.11 0.77 12.86
N CYS A 58 -1.66 1.75 12.15
CA CYS A 58 -3.07 2.11 12.28
C CYS A 58 -3.98 1.06 11.64
N TYR A 59 -5.18 0.90 12.18
CA TYR A 59 -6.12 -0.11 11.72
C TYR A 59 -7.50 0.52 11.44
N ALA A 60 -7.93 0.42 10.19
CA ALA A 60 -9.23 0.83 9.69
C ALA A 60 -10.16 -0.39 9.61
N ASP A 61 -11.10 -0.52 10.53
CA ASP A 61 -12.01 -1.66 10.60
C ASP A 61 -13.44 -1.26 10.21
N SER A 62 -13.90 -1.87 9.11
CA SER A 62 -15.25 -1.80 8.56
C SER A 62 -15.71 -0.44 8.01
N PRO A 63 -14.93 0.23 7.14
CA PRO A 63 -15.41 1.39 6.39
C PRO A 63 -16.39 0.99 5.28
N THR A 64 -17.25 1.91 4.84
CA THR A 64 -18.15 1.69 3.68
C THR A 64 -17.65 2.28 2.37
N ARG A 65 -16.66 3.17 2.40
CA ARG A 65 -16.02 3.73 1.19
C ARG A 65 -14.52 3.50 1.17
N ALA A 66 -13.79 3.87 2.23
CA ALA A 66 -12.37 3.58 2.29
C ALA A 66 -11.81 3.48 3.71
N GLY A 67 -10.78 2.66 3.90
CA GLY A 67 -10.05 2.63 5.18
C GLY A 67 -9.36 3.97 5.43
N PHE A 68 -8.52 4.37 4.48
CA PHE A 68 -7.81 5.65 4.51
C PHE A 68 -8.24 6.50 3.31
N HIS A 69 -8.83 7.66 3.57
CA HIS A 69 -9.14 8.64 2.54
C HIS A 69 -8.10 9.76 2.55
N VAL A 70 -7.27 9.82 1.51
CA VAL A 70 -6.12 10.72 1.43
C VAL A 70 -6.45 11.91 0.54
N LEU A 71 -6.46 13.12 1.11
CA LEU A 71 -6.85 14.33 0.38
C LEU A 71 -5.70 15.31 0.16
N LYS A 72 -4.63 15.17 0.93
CA LYS A 72 -3.44 16.00 0.89
C LYS A 72 -2.19 15.14 0.66
N PRO A 73 -1.14 15.70 0.04
CA PRO A 73 -0.02 14.91 -0.43
C PRO A 73 0.93 14.50 0.69
N SER A 74 1.89 13.65 0.34
CA SER A 74 3.06 13.33 1.18
C SER A 74 2.75 12.59 2.49
N GLN A 75 1.63 11.87 2.54
CA GLN A 75 1.32 11.00 3.67
C GLN A 75 2.24 9.78 3.71
N THR A 76 2.57 9.32 4.91
CA THR A 76 3.35 8.07 5.10
C THR A 76 2.51 7.04 5.87
N PHE A 77 2.37 5.84 5.31
CA PHE A 77 1.65 4.71 5.92
C PHE A 77 2.59 3.51 6.05
N ILE A 78 2.77 3.04 7.28
CA ILE A 78 3.69 1.94 7.59
C ILE A 78 2.94 0.89 8.41
N ALA A 79 2.89 -0.35 7.91
CA ALA A 79 2.25 -1.48 8.57
C ALA A 79 0.79 -1.23 8.99
N CYS A 80 0.09 -0.35 8.27
CA CYS A 80 -1.32 -0.06 8.48
C CYS A 80 -2.20 -1.20 7.93
N ARG A 81 -3.45 -1.23 8.36
CA ARG A 81 -4.39 -2.29 7.98
C ARG A 81 -5.76 -1.71 7.61
N THR A 82 -6.40 -2.32 6.61
CA THR A 82 -7.82 -2.13 6.34
C THR A 82 -8.54 -3.47 6.34
N TYR A 83 -9.60 -3.58 7.13
CA TYR A 83 -10.55 -4.68 7.08
C TYR A 83 -11.89 -4.20 6.55
N TYR A 84 -12.30 -4.68 5.38
CA TYR A 84 -13.57 -4.30 4.75
C TYR A 84 -14.66 -5.34 5.08
N SER A 85 -15.71 -4.95 5.79
CA SER A 85 -16.71 -5.91 6.32
C SER A 85 -18.06 -5.25 6.68
N ARG A 86 -19.04 -6.07 7.10
CA ARG A 86 -20.36 -5.73 7.73
C ARG A 86 -21.25 -4.72 6.99
N TRP A 87 -20.83 -3.47 6.97
CA TRP A 87 -21.55 -2.32 6.42
C TRP A 87 -21.26 -2.08 4.95
N ALA A 88 -20.17 -2.66 4.49
CA ALA A 88 -19.59 -2.39 3.19
C ALA A 88 -20.36 -3.10 2.08
N ALA A 89 -20.62 -2.42 0.96
CA ALA A 89 -21.15 -3.10 -0.22
C ALA A 89 -20.12 -4.10 -0.76
N ASP A 90 -20.57 -5.26 -1.23
CA ASP A 90 -19.71 -6.25 -1.87
C ASP A 90 -19.06 -5.67 -3.13
N ASN A 91 -17.80 -6.06 -3.35
CA ASN A 91 -16.97 -5.62 -4.47
C ASN A 91 -17.00 -4.08 -4.67
N ALA A 92 -16.88 -3.34 -3.57
CA ALA A 92 -16.85 -1.88 -3.55
C ALA A 92 -15.72 -1.36 -2.64
N GLY A 93 -15.58 -0.03 -2.62
CA GLY A 93 -14.65 0.67 -1.72
C GLY A 93 -13.17 0.45 -2.01
N ALA A 94 -12.32 1.08 -1.19
CA ALA A 94 -10.86 0.98 -1.30
C ALA A 94 -10.15 0.82 0.05
N GLY A 95 -9.02 0.11 0.06
CA GLY A 95 -8.14 0.08 1.23
C GLY A 95 -7.64 1.49 1.56
N VAL A 96 -7.08 2.13 0.53
CA VAL A 96 -6.66 3.53 0.48
C VAL A 96 -7.31 4.19 -0.74
N LEU A 97 -8.11 5.23 -0.51
CA LEU A 97 -8.68 6.07 -1.55
C LEU A 97 -7.95 7.41 -1.59
N VAL A 98 -7.12 7.60 -2.62
CA VAL A 98 -6.34 8.82 -2.82
C VAL A 98 -7.11 9.79 -3.70
N GLY A 99 -7.61 10.86 -3.09
CA GLY A 99 -8.29 11.94 -3.80
C GLY A 99 -7.34 12.71 -4.73
N PRO A 100 -7.86 13.61 -5.57
CA PRO A 100 -7.06 14.32 -6.57
C PRO A 100 -5.83 15.05 -6.03
N GLY A 101 -5.90 15.60 -4.82
CA GLY A 101 -4.78 16.29 -4.16
C GLY A 101 -3.90 15.40 -3.26
N GLY A 102 -4.14 14.09 -3.23
CA GLY A 102 -3.54 13.16 -2.26
C GLY A 102 -2.26 12.46 -2.68
N GLY A 103 -1.69 12.77 -3.85
CA GLY A 103 -0.52 12.10 -4.41
C GLY A 103 0.74 12.19 -3.55
N HIS A 104 1.85 11.64 -4.04
CA HIS A 104 3.16 11.66 -3.37
C HIS A 104 3.22 10.92 -2.03
N GLY A 105 2.30 10.00 -1.77
CA GLY A 105 2.27 9.18 -0.56
C GLY A 105 3.29 8.04 -0.54
N THR A 106 3.70 7.63 0.65
CA THR A 106 4.57 6.46 0.89
C THR A 106 3.79 5.38 1.64
N TYR A 107 3.74 4.18 1.11
CA TYR A 107 2.97 3.04 1.64
C TYR A 107 3.90 1.84 1.77
N LEU A 108 4.18 1.41 3.01
CA LEU A 108 5.17 0.38 3.31
C LEU A 108 4.55 -0.71 4.19
N GLY A 109 4.48 -1.93 3.67
CA GLY A 109 4.13 -3.11 4.45
C GLY A 109 2.69 -3.14 4.96
N ASN A 110 1.74 -2.44 4.32
CA ASN A 110 0.35 -2.42 4.80
C ASN A 110 -0.40 -3.70 4.42
N GLY A 111 -1.51 -3.98 5.11
CA GLY A 111 -2.34 -5.16 4.89
C GLY A 111 -3.78 -4.84 4.55
N TYR A 112 -4.30 -5.43 3.47
CA TYR A 112 -5.68 -5.25 3.02
C TYR A 112 -6.41 -6.59 2.98
N PHE A 113 -7.52 -6.65 3.69
CA PHE A 113 -8.33 -7.85 3.84
C PHE A 113 -9.81 -7.49 3.92
N ALA A 114 -10.66 -8.46 3.65
CA ALA A 114 -12.11 -8.26 3.65
C ALA A 114 -12.85 -9.53 4.08
N HIS A 115 -14.11 -9.36 4.52
CA HIS A 115 -15.01 -10.47 4.75
C HIS A 115 -15.45 -11.07 3.39
N PRO A 116 -15.61 -12.40 3.25
CA PRO A 116 -15.96 -13.02 1.96
C PRO A 116 -17.25 -12.51 1.30
N GLU A 117 -18.20 -12.03 2.10
CA GLU A 117 -19.49 -11.48 1.66
C GLU A 117 -19.44 -9.96 1.37
N HIS A 118 -18.31 -9.32 1.68
CA HIS A 118 -18.10 -7.88 1.54
C HIS A 118 -16.72 -7.65 0.94
N LYS A 119 -16.50 -8.11 -0.30
CA LYS A 119 -15.19 -8.03 -0.94
C LYS A 119 -14.79 -6.58 -1.18
N LEU A 120 -13.51 -6.29 -0.95
CA LEU A 120 -12.94 -4.98 -1.22
C LEU A 120 -12.62 -4.87 -2.72
N ALA A 121 -13.17 -3.86 -3.40
CA ALA A 121 -12.93 -3.71 -4.84
C ALA A 121 -11.46 -3.47 -5.15
N LYS A 122 -10.80 -2.61 -4.38
CA LYS A 122 -9.40 -2.22 -4.62
C LYS A 122 -8.60 -2.02 -3.34
N ALA A 123 -7.34 -2.42 -3.32
CA ALA A 123 -6.45 -2.01 -2.23
C ALA A 123 -6.11 -0.51 -2.33
N PHE A 124 -5.74 -0.03 -3.52
CA PHE A 124 -5.53 1.38 -3.81
C PHE A 124 -6.46 1.88 -4.92
N ASP A 125 -7.00 3.08 -4.78
CA ASP A 125 -7.78 3.75 -5.83
C ASP A 125 -7.51 5.26 -5.86
N GLY A 126 -7.67 5.88 -7.04
CA GLY A 126 -7.55 7.33 -7.24
C GLY A 126 -6.16 7.82 -7.68
N ASN A 127 -5.76 9.02 -7.25
CA ASN A 127 -4.52 9.67 -7.71
C ASN A 127 -3.28 9.07 -7.05
N LEU A 128 -2.64 8.12 -7.73
CA LEU A 128 -1.39 7.50 -7.28
C LEU A 128 -0.14 8.14 -7.88
N GLU A 129 -0.23 9.37 -8.41
CA GLU A 129 0.94 10.11 -8.88
C GLU A 129 1.96 10.27 -7.75
N GLY A 130 3.23 10.04 -8.05
CA GLY A 130 4.31 10.24 -7.07
C GLY A 130 4.27 9.27 -5.88
N THR A 131 3.46 8.20 -5.89
CA THR A 131 3.39 7.28 -4.75
C THR A 131 4.45 6.18 -4.78
N THR A 132 5.00 5.87 -3.61
CA THR A 132 5.81 4.67 -3.38
C THR A 132 4.97 3.64 -2.63
N ILE A 133 4.85 2.42 -3.16
CA ILE A 133 4.02 1.33 -2.59
C ILE A 133 4.86 0.06 -2.55
N LEU A 134 5.20 -0.44 -1.35
CA LEU A 134 6.15 -1.54 -1.21
C LEU A 134 5.76 -2.52 -0.10
N GLY A 135 5.79 -3.81 -0.42
CA GLY A 135 5.65 -4.87 0.59
C GLY A 135 4.22 -5.07 1.11
N GLU A 136 3.22 -4.60 0.36
CA GLU A 136 1.82 -4.70 0.75
C GLU A 136 1.33 -6.16 0.74
N SER A 137 0.47 -6.52 1.71
CA SER A 137 -0.13 -7.85 1.83
C SER A 137 -1.62 -7.81 1.49
N TYR A 138 -2.08 -8.82 0.74
CA TYR A 138 -3.45 -8.94 0.27
C TYR A 138 -4.00 -10.33 0.59
N ARG A 139 -5.27 -10.42 0.98
CA ARG A 139 -5.97 -11.72 1.08
C ARG A 139 -6.63 -12.06 -0.26
N ASP A 140 -6.28 -13.21 -0.82
CA ASP A 140 -6.86 -13.68 -2.08
C ASP A 140 -8.36 -13.92 -1.99
N ASN A 141 -9.04 -13.79 -3.14
CA ASN A 141 -10.48 -13.93 -3.33
C ASN A 141 -11.38 -12.95 -2.53
N VAL A 142 -10.80 -11.99 -1.80
CA VAL A 142 -11.56 -10.96 -1.06
C VAL A 142 -11.08 -9.53 -1.31
N VAL A 143 -9.88 -9.32 -1.86
CA VAL A 143 -9.43 -8.04 -2.44
C VAL A 143 -9.33 -8.18 -3.95
N MET A 144 -10.16 -7.47 -4.70
CA MET A 144 -10.43 -7.77 -6.11
C MET A 144 -9.52 -7.06 -7.11
N GLY A 145 -8.88 -5.95 -6.71
CA GLY A 145 -8.10 -5.12 -7.62
C GLY A 145 -7.21 -4.11 -6.90
N GLY A 146 -6.63 -3.18 -7.66
CA GLY A 146 -5.75 -2.11 -7.13
C GLY A 146 -4.56 -2.64 -6.32
N ARG A 147 -4.12 -3.88 -6.62
CA ARG A 147 -2.91 -4.49 -6.04
C ARG A 147 -1.72 -3.91 -6.80
N GLU A 148 -0.96 -3.06 -6.13
CA GLU A 148 0.09 -2.25 -6.75
C GLU A 148 1.41 -2.50 -6.03
N CYS A 149 2.50 -2.58 -6.79
CA CYS A 149 3.87 -2.50 -6.26
C CYS A 149 4.58 -1.38 -7.02
N ARG A 150 5.06 -0.35 -6.32
CA ARG A 150 5.64 0.88 -6.87
C ARG A 150 6.93 1.28 -6.15
N ILE A 151 8.03 1.40 -6.89
CA ILE A 151 9.33 1.96 -6.46
C ILE A 151 9.95 2.72 -7.66
N PRO A 152 10.70 3.83 -7.48
CA PRO A 152 10.48 5.01 -6.65
C PRO A 152 9.69 6.09 -7.43
N ALA A 153 9.21 7.10 -6.71
CA ALA A 153 8.26 8.05 -7.25
C ALA A 153 8.82 9.47 -7.34
N GLY A 154 8.68 10.08 -8.52
CA GLY A 154 9.17 11.42 -8.84
C GLY A 154 8.28 12.56 -8.35
N ASP A 155 8.75 13.79 -8.59
CA ASP A 155 8.01 15.02 -8.28
C ASP A 155 6.95 15.37 -9.35
N GLY A 156 6.05 16.31 -9.01
CA GLY A 156 5.02 16.85 -9.91
C GLY A 156 5.57 17.71 -11.06
N ALA A 157 6.89 17.72 -11.27
CA ALA A 157 7.59 18.32 -12.41
C ALA A 157 8.34 17.27 -13.26
N GLY A 158 8.22 15.97 -12.95
CA GLY A 158 8.76 14.86 -13.72
C GLY A 158 10.18 14.40 -13.35
N ALA A 159 10.78 14.89 -12.25
CA ALA A 159 12.09 14.42 -11.80
C ALA A 159 11.96 13.21 -10.86
N GLN A 160 12.58 12.08 -11.22
CA GLN A 160 12.67 10.88 -10.40
C GLN A 160 14.07 10.75 -9.78
N PRO A 161 14.24 10.54 -8.46
CA PRO A 161 15.54 10.16 -7.91
C PRO A 161 15.86 8.71 -8.30
N PRO A 162 17.06 8.43 -8.85
CA PRO A 162 17.44 7.07 -9.17
C PRO A 162 17.64 6.27 -7.86
N LEU A 163 16.91 5.17 -7.71
CA LEU A 163 17.27 4.15 -6.71
C LEU A 163 18.44 3.33 -7.28
N THR A 164 19.67 3.73 -6.95
CA THR A 164 20.89 3.04 -7.38
C THR A 164 21.34 2.06 -6.30
N VAL A 165 21.02 0.77 -6.46
CA VAL A 165 21.61 -0.32 -5.69
C VAL A 165 22.81 -0.83 -6.48
N SER A 166 24.02 -0.35 -6.16
CA SER A 166 25.32 -0.62 -6.82
C SER A 166 25.24 -1.21 -8.24
N GLY A 167 24.71 -0.41 -9.17
CA GLY A 167 24.30 -0.84 -10.53
C GLY A 167 22.87 -0.37 -10.87
N PRO A 168 22.42 -0.47 -12.14
CA PRO A 168 21.16 0.13 -12.63
C PRO A 168 19.85 -0.57 -12.20
N GLY A 169 19.85 -1.37 -11.13
CA GLY A 169 18.64 -1.63 -10.33
C GLY A 169 17.65 -2.72 -10.80
N LEU A 170 16.75 -3.06 -9.86
CA LEU A 170 15.81 -4.19 -9.77
C LEU A 170 14.72 -4.22 -10.87
N ARG A 171 14.56 -5.33 -11.61
CA ARG A 171 13.48 -5.50 -12.60
C ARG A 171 12.38 -6.41 -12.03
N LEU A 172 11.32 -5.80 -11.50
CA LEU A 172 10.17 -6.50 -10.88
C LEU A 172 9.10 -6.96 -11.88
N THR A 173 9.27 -6.72 -13.19
CA THR A 173 8.33 -7.24 -14.20
C THR A 173 8.51 -8.75 -14.32
N PRO A 174 7.49 -9.57 -13.99
CA PRO A 174 7.60 -11.02 -14.14
C PRO A 174 7.80 -11.41 -15.60
N ARG A 175 8.73 -12.32 -15.85
CA ARG A 175 8.95 -12.90 -17.17
C ARG A 175 8.32 -14.28 -17.24
N ALA A 176 7.72 -14.59 -18.39
CA ALA A 176 7.25 -15.95 -18.68
C ALA A 176 8.41 -16.92 -19.00
N THR A 177 9.59 -16.40 -19.33
CA THR A 177 10.79 -17.18 -19.68
C THR A 177 12.04 -16.66 -18.98
N PRO A 178 13.01 -17.54 -18.67
CA PRO A 178 14.30 -17.14 -18.13
C PRO A 178 15.02 -16.12 -19.02
N PRO A 179 15.84 -15.24 -18.43
CA PRO A 179 16.66 -14.32 -19.19
C PRO A 179 17.73 -15.04 -20.00
N GLU A 180 17.93 -14.61 -21.24
CA GLU A 180 18.99 -15.13 -22.11
C GLU A 180 20.37 -14.60 -21.66
N PRO A 181 21.49 -15.27 -21.99
CA PRO A 181 22.82 -14.84 -21.56
C PRO A 181 23.18 -13.41 -21.97
N ALA A 182 22.67 -12.93 -23.10
CA ALA A 182 22.88 -11.57 -23.61
C ALA A 182 21.99 -10.52 -22.94
N ASP A 183 20.91 -10.93 -22.26
CA ASP A 183 19.98 -10.01 -21.60
C ASP A 183 20.61 -9.35 -20.38
N GLY A 184 20.24 -8.10 -20.14
CA GLY A 184 20.44 -7.38 -18.88
C GLY A 184 21.86 -6.95 -18.56
N THR A 185 21.99 -6.24 -17.43
CA THR A 185 23.26 -5.64 -16.97
C THR A 185 23.73 -6.27 -15.67
N LEU A 186 25.04 -6.20 -15.36
CA LEU A 186 25.58 -6.76 -14.12
C LEU A 186 24.84 -6.21 -12.89
N GLY A 187 24.41 -7.11 -12.01
CA GLY A 187 23.61 -6.78 -10.82
C GLY A 187 22.10 -6.77 -11.03
N GLU A 188 21.62 -6.90 -12.27
CA GLU A 188 20.18 -6.94 -12.55
C GLU A 188 19.51 -8.16 -11.90
N LEU A 189 18.35 -7.94 -11.27
CA LEU A 189 17.48 -8.99 -10.75
C LEU A 189 16.26 -9.16 -11.66
N ALA A 190 15.88 -10.41 -11.92
CA ALA A 190 14.69 -10.76 -12.71
C ALA A 190 13.88 -11.87 -12.02
N TRP A 191 12.56 -11.69 -11.94
CA TRP A 191 11.63 -12.73 -11.48
C TRP A 191 11.03 -13.46 -12.69
N VAL A 192 11.08 -14.80 -12.68
CA VAL A 192 10.48 -15.66 -13.71
C VAL A 192 9.32 -16.42 -13.11
N ASP A 193 8.12 -16.23 -13.67
CA ASP A 193 6.91 -16.91 -13.28
C ASP A 193 6.68 -18.15 -14.16
N GLY A 194 6.46 -19.31 -13.53
CA GLY A 194 5.99 -20.54 -14.20
C GLY A 194 7.05 -21.60 -14.52
N GLY A 195 6.62 -22.87 -14.42
CA GLY A 195 7.39 -24.04 -14.83
C GLY A 195 8.61 -24.39 -13.96
N ALA A 196 9.44 -25.32 -14.44
CA ALA A 196 10.63 -25.79 -13.71
C ALA A 196 11.71 -24.70 -13.50
N ALA A 197 11.61 -23.58 -14.24
CA ALA A 197 12.55 -22.47 -14.21
C ALA A 197 12.07 -21.27 -13.37
N ALA A 198 10.94 -21.38 -12.66
CA ALA A 198 10.44 -20.29 -11.83
C ALA A 198 11.43 -19.89 -10.74
N GLY A 199 11.61 -18.59 -10.50
CA GLY A 199 12.44 -18.09 -9.41
C GLY A 199 13.12 -16.76 -9.68
N LEU A 200 13.92 -16.33 -8.71
CA LEU A 200 14.71 -15.10 -8.79
C LEU A 200 16.04 -15.37 -9.48
N TYR A 201 16.41 -14.51 -10.43
CA TYR A 201 17.65 -14.56 -11.17
C TYR A 201 18.47 -13.29 -10.91
N ILE A 202 19.80 -13.42 -10.85
CA ILE A 202 20.76 -12.30 -10.77
C ILE A 202 21.78 -12.37 -11.91
N LYS A 203 22.02 -11.24 -12.58
CA LYS A 203 23.04 -11.13 -13.63
C LYS A 203 24.42 -10.93 -13.01
N THR A 204 25.31 -11.88 -13.25
CA THR A 204 26.71 -11.85 -12.80
C THR A 204 27.67 -11.77 -13.99
N SER A 205 28.96 -11.56 -13.73
CA SER A 205 30.01 -11.62 -14.76
C SER A 205 30.12 -12.99 -15.43
N ALA A 206 29.65 -14.05 -14.76
CA ALA A 206 29.56 -15.41 -15.26
C ALA A 206 28.17 -15.76 -15.83
N GLY A 207 27.36 -14.74 -16.18
CA GLY A 207 26.00 -14.89 -16.70
C GLY A 207 24.90 -14.85 -15.63
N TRP A 208 23.67 -15.15 -16.03
CA TRP A 208 22.53 -15.22 -15.13
C TRP A 208 22.62 -16.41 -14.17
N LYS A 209 22.42 -16.17 -12.88
CA LYS A 209 22.37 -17.20 -11.83
C LYS A 209 20.99 -17.22 -11.22
N ARG A 210 20.39 -18.41 -11.12
CA ARG A 210 19.11 -18.63 -10.43
C ARG A 210 19.39 -18.77 -8.93
N ALA A 211 18.69 -18.01 -8.10
CA ALA A 211 18.69 -18.17 -6.67
C ALA A 211 18.11 -19.53 -6.29
N ARG A 212 18.76 -20.23 -5.35
CA ARG A 212 18.20 -21.41 -4.71
C ARG A 212 17.57 -20.96 -3.41
N LEU A 213 16.29 -21.26 -3.24
CA LEU A 213 15.65 -21.16 -1.93
C LEU A 213 16.08 -22.39 -1.15
N GLU A 214 16.85 -22.18 -0.09
CA GLU A 214 17.11 -23.23 0.89
C GLU A 214 15.92 -23.26 1.86
N SER A 215 15.27 -24.42 1.98
CA SER A 215 14.32 -24.66 3.06
C SER A 215 15.11 -24.96 4.33
N TYR A 216 14.91 -24.17 5.38
CA TYR A 216 15.28 -24.56 6.74
C TYR A 216 14.24 -25.54 7.30
#